data_AF-A0A4R7K570-F1
#
_entry.id   AF-A0A4R7K570-F1
#
_cell.length_a   1.000
_cell.length_b   1.000
_cell.length_c   1.000
_cell.angle_alpha   90.00
_cell.angle_beta   90.00
_cell.angle_gamma   90.00
#
_symmetry.space_group_name_H-M   'P 1'
#
loop_
_entity.id
_entity.type
_entity.pdbx_description
1 polymer ?
#
loop_
_entity_poly.entity_id
_entity_poly.type
_entity_poly.pdbx_seq_one_letter_code
_entity_poly.pdbx_strand_id
1 'polypeptide(L)'
;MLKIKKSVIVLIISSLTLALLGGGQIPYLVFYMVSGVFIISYLWTAFTARKISVFQRVENKDYYVGDIITIQSYIDNDTLLPIPYVEIIDHTTDGMADNNPRPTIISMMPIERELVKSNVTIKYRGIYDIGPLELKISDVFGAFAWNRSVYTNTYVKVYPKVHRIVNFNLKSMQSFGTMSTKNKAYEDNTSISDIRKYNIGDSVKKIHWKVTAKKGSLHVKDYQMTGSTSIHILLDLKKDCLGNCKTH
;
A
#
# COMPACT_ATOMS: atom_id res chain seq x y z
N MET A 1 15.27 21.39 -11.15
CA MET A 1 15.25 22.43 -12.21
C MET A 1 15.08 23.79 -11.57
N LEU A 2 15.92 24.76 -11.95
CA LEU A 2 15.83 26.14 -11.45
C LEU A 2 14.68 26.86 -12.15
N LYS A 3 13.84 27.56 -11.38
CA LYS A 3 12.83 28.50 -11.87
C LYS A 3 13.16 29.90 -11.37
N ILE A 4 13.10 30.87 -12.27
CA ILE A 4 13.31 32.29 -11.97
C ILE A 4 11.98 33.01 -12.16
N LYS A 5 11.58 33.83 -11.20
CA LYS A 5 10.35 34.61 -11.28
C LYS A 5 10.53 35.77 -12.26
N LYS A 6 9.57 35.97 -13.18
CA LYS A 6 9.63 37.04 -14.20
C LYS A 6 9.78 38.45 -13.60
N SER A 7 9.25 38.68 -12.40
CA SER A 7 9.38 39.97 -11.69
C SER A 7 10.83 40.36 -11.40
N VAL A 8 11.73 39.39 -11.20
CA VAL A 8 13.16 39.64 -10.96
C VAL A 8 13.80 40.25 -12.20
N ILE A 9 13.51 39.67 -13.37
CA ILE A 9 14.02 40.15 -14.66
C ILE A 9 13.51 41.56 -14.93
N VAL A 10 12.23 41.83 -14.67
CA VAL A 10 11.63 43.16 -14.84
C VAL A 10 12.28 44.19 -13.92
N LEU A 11 12.56 43.85 -12.65
CA LEU A 11 13.24 44.76 -11.71
C LEU A 11 14.69 45.05 -12.12
N ILE A 12 15.42 44.05 -12.60
CA ILE A 12 16.79 44.23 -13.09
C ILE A 12 16.81 45.11 -14.35
N ILE A 13 15.89 44.86 -15.31
CA ILE A 13 15.79 45.69 -16.52
C ILE A 13 15.35 47.11 -16.16
N SER A 14 14.37 47.28 -15.29
CA SER A 14 13.89 48.60 -14.86
C SER A 14 15.01 49.40 -14.17
N SER A 15 15.74 48.79 -13.24
CA SER A 15 16.89 49.45 -12.59
C SER A 15 18.02 49.77 -13.58
N LEU A 16 18.27 48.91 -14.57
CA LEU A 16 19.24 49.18 -15.63
C LEU A 16 18.79 50.36 -16.51
N THR A 17 17.51 50.41 -16.90
CA THR A 17 16.99 51.54 -17.69
C THR A 17 17.09 52.86 -16.93
N LEU A 18 16.81 52.85 -15.62
CA LEU A 18 16.99 54.03 -14.77
C LEU A 18 18.46 54.44 -14.68
N ALA A 19 19.38 53.49 -14.60
CA ALA A 19 20.82 53.75 -14.58
C ALA A 19 21.32 54.40 -15.87
N LEU A 20 20.84 53.91 -17.02
CA LEU A 20 21.22 54.43 -18.34
C LEU A 20 20.61 55.81 -18.64
N LEU A 21 19.36 56.06 -18.22
CA LEU A 21 18.66 57.33 -18.47
C LEU A 21 19.05 58.44 -17.49
N GLY A 22 19.17 58.11 -16.20
CA GLY A 22 19.47 59.09 -15.16
C GLY A 22 20.92 59.56 -15.19
N GLY A 23 21.85 58.67 -15.54
CA GLY A 23 23.28 58.94 -15.47
C GLY A 23 23.77 59.22 -14.04
N GLY A 24 25.09 59.42 -13.88
CA GLY A 24 25.70 59.71 -12.58
C GLY A 24 25.86 58.49 -11.66
N GLN A 25 26.46 58.69 -10.48
CA GLN A 25 26.88 57.57 -9.62
C GLN A 25 25.72 56.88 -8.89
N ILE A 26 24.66 57.62 -8.54
CA ILE A 26 23.56 57.11 -7.70
C ILE A 26 22.71 56.04 -8.42
N PRO A 27 22.24 56.23 -9.66
CA PRO A 27 21.45 55.21 -10.35
C PRO A 27 22.21 53.90 -10.59
N TYR A 28 23.51 53.99 -10.92
CA TYR A 28 24.37 52.81 -11.06
C TYR A 28 24.58 52.07 -9.72
N LEU A 29 24.74 52.81 -8.63
CA LEU A 29 24.84 52.21 -7.29
C LEU A 29 23.56 51.42 -6.94
N VAL A 30 22.38 51.95 -7.24
CA VAL A 30 21.11 51.22 -7.05
C VAL A 30 21.07 49.96 -7.90
N PHE A 31 21.45 50.05 -9.19
CA PHE A 31 21.51 48.88 -10.07
C PHE A 31 22.44 47.79 -9.54
N TYR A 32 23.64 48.16 -9.04
CA TYR A 32 24.58 47.19 -8.46
C TYR A 32 24.07 46.57 -7.17
N MET A 33 23.39 47.33 -6.30
CA MET A 33 22.78 46.77 -5.10
C MET A 33 21.67 45.77 -5.43
N VAL A 34 20.74 46.14 -6.31
CA VAL A 34 19.63 45.26 -6.74
C VAL A 34 20.18 44.00 -7.38
N SER A 35 21.11 44.13 -8.32
CA SER A 35 21.73 42.98 -8.98
C SER A 35 22.51 42.11 -7.99
N GLY A 36 23.26 42.74 -7.08
CA GLY A 36 24.03 42.05 -6.05
C GLY A 36 23.16 41.20 -5.12
N VAL A 37 22.03 41.75 -4.64
CA VAL A 37 21.06 41.00 -3.81
C VAL A 37 20.53 39.77 -4.54
N PHE A 38 20.18 39.88 -5.83
CA PHE A 38 19.71 38.73 -6.59
C PHE A 38 20.80 37.71 -6.90
N ILE A 39 22.04 38.15 -7.14
CA ILE A 39 23.19 37.23 -7.31
C ILE A 39 23.44 36.45 -6.02
N ILE A 40 23.44 37.13 -4.87
CA ILE A 40 23.61 36.48 -3.56
C ILE A 40 22.46 35.51 -3.29
N SER A 41 21.21 35.93 -3.54
CA SER A 41 20.03 35.06 -3.38
C SER A 41 20.10 33.81 -4.28
N TYR A 42 20.54 33.98 -5.53
CA TYR A 42 20.74 32.86 -6.45
C TYR A 42 21.81 31.88 -5.94
N LEU A 43 22.99 32.39 -5.55
CA LEU A 43 24.08 31.56 -5.04
C LEU A 43 23.69 30.84 -3.75
N TRP A 44 22.98 31.52 -2.85
CA TRP A 44 22.43 30.93 -1.63
C TRP A 44 21.52 29.75 -1.98
N THR A 45 20.51 29.96 -2.82
CA THR A 45 19.52 28.94 -3.20
C THR A 45 20.18 27.77 -3.92
N ALA A 46 21.14 28.04 -4.81
CA ALA A 46 21.86 27.01 -5.54
C ALA A 46 22.75 26.16 -4.60
N PHE A 47 23.32 26.76 -3.56
CA PHE A 47 24.12 26.05 -2.56
C PHE A 47 23.26 25.19 -1.64
N THR A 48 22.18 25.75 -1.09
CA THR A 48 21.28 25.01 -0.19
C THR A 48 20.57 23.86 -0.91
N ALA A 49 20.12 24.07 -2.15
CA ALA A 49 19.41 23.05 -2.91
C ALA A 49 20.24 21.80 -3.24
N ARG A 50 21.57 21.91 -3.30
CA ARG A 50 22.48 20.78 -3.56
C ARG A 50 22.71 19.88 -2.36
N LYS A 51 22.54 20.42 -1.15
CA LYS A 51 22.91 19.78 0.12
C LYS A 51 21.71 19.47 1.02
N ILE A 52 20.49 19.56 0.50
CA ILE A 52 19.33 19.01 1.20
C ILE A 52 19.29 17.49 0.99
N SER A 53 19.07 16.77 2.08
CA SER A 53 18.93 15.31 2.08
C SER A 53 17.54 14.95 2.58
N VAL A 54 16.89 13.96 1.97
CA VAL A 54 15.53 13.58 2.33
C VAL A 54 15.39 12.07 2.31
N PHE A 55 14.73 11.55 3.33
CA PHE A 55 14.51 10.13 3.51
C PHE A 55 13.08 9.88 3.99
N GLN A 56 12.39 8.94 3.36
CA GLN A 56 11.08 8.48 3.80
C GLN A 56 11.20 7.14 4.51
N ARG A 57 10.41 6.98 5.58
CA ARG A 57 10.28 5.74 6.32
C ARG A 57 8.80 5.45 6.55
N VAL A 58 8.46 4.17 6.43
CA VAL A 58 7.17 3.63 6.83
C VAL A 58 7.40 2.64 7.96
N GLU A 59 6.46 2.58 8.89
CA GLU A 59 6.54 1.69 10.05
C GLU A 59 6.43 0.21 9.64
N ASN A 60 5.42 -0.12 8.84
CA ASN A 60 5.18 -1.47 8.32
C ASN A 60 5.24 -1.49 6.79
N LYS A 61 5.38 -2.68 6.20
CA LYS A 61 5.34 -2.88 4.75
C LYS A 61 4.07 -3.55 4.25
N ASP A 62 3.30 -4.17 5.15
CA ASP A 62 2.08 -4.88 4.82
C ASP A 62 0.90 -4.19 5.53
N TYR A 63 -0.11 -3.80 4.75
CA TYR A 63 -1.34 -3.17 5.22
C TYR A 63 -2.56 -3.81 4.56
N TYR A 64 -3.75 -3.52 5.06
CA TYR A 64 -5.01 -3.93 4.48
C TYR A 64 -5.82 -2.72 4.01
N VAL A 65 -6.72 -2.93 3.04
CA VAL A 65 -7.68 -1.89 2.63
C VAL A 65 -8.51 -1.44 3.83
N GLY A 66 -8.48 -0.13 4.10
CA GLY A 66 -9.11 0.52 5.25
C GLY A 66 -8.13 0.90 6.36
N ASP A 67 -6.90 0.38 6.35
CA ASP A 67 -5.88 0.77 7.32
C ASP A 67 -5.37 2.20 7.07
N ILE A 68 -4.81 2.80 8.12
CA ILE A 68 -4.14 4.10 8.04
C ILE A 68 -2.63 3.87 8.02
N ILE A 69 -1.98 4.31 6.96
CA ILE A 69 -0.52 4.33 6.86
C ILE A 69 -0.01 5.69 7.32
N THR A 70 1.01 5.68 8.18
CA THR A 70 1.76 6.87 8.59
C THR A 70 3.10 6.88 7.89
N ILE A 71 3.28 7.84 6.99
CA ILE A 71 4.53 8.07 6.26
C ILE A 71 5.33 9.12 7.03
N GLN A 72 6.58 8.79 7.35
CA GLN A 72 7.51 9.67 8.04
C GLN A 72 8.56 10.17 7.06
N SER A 73 8.54 11.46 6.76
CA SER A 73 9.50 12.12 5.88
C SER A 73 10.48 12.92 6.73
N TYR A 74 11.75 12.51 6.72
CA TYR A 74 12.85 13.20 7.37
C TYR A 74 13.52 14.11 6.35
N ILE A 75 13.59 15.40 6.65
CA ILE A 75 14.25 16.40 5.81
C ILE A 75 15.44 16.94 6.60
N ASP A 76 16.63 16.84 6.00
CA ASP A 76 17.89 17.24 6.61
C ASP A 76 18.48 18.43 5.84
N ASN A 77 18.69 19.53 6.55
CA ASN A 77 19.45 20.67 6.03
C ASN A 77 20.93 20.51 6.42
N ASP A 78 21.73 19.88 5.55
CA ASP A 78 23.17 19.68 5.79
C ASP A 78 24.01 20.95 5.50
N THR A 79 23.37 22.12 5.37
CA THR A 79 24.08 23.38 5.13
C THR A 79 24.18 24.25 6.36
N LEU A 80 25.18 25.13 6.34
CA LEU A 80 25.37 26.18 7.35
C LEU A 80 24.45 27.40 7.14
N LEU A 81 23.57 27.34 6.13
CA LEU A 81 22.66 28.43 5.79
C LEU A 81 21.22 28.02 6.13
N PRO A 82 20.39 28.93 6.66
CA PRO A 82 18.97 28.65 6.80
C PRO A 82 18.31 28.53 5.43
N ILE A 83 17.29 27.68 5.37
CA ILE A 83 16.41 27.51 4.22
C ILE A 83 15.04 28.05 4.63
N PRO A 84 14.68 29.27 4.17
CA PRO A 84 13.48 29.94 4.66
C PRO A 84 12.20 29.26 4.19
N TYR A 85 12.20 28.68 2.99
CA TYR A 85 11.03 28.07 2.39
C TYR A 85 11.39 26.75 1.70
N VAL A 86 10.93 25.64 2.29
CA VAL A 86 10.91 24.31 1.68
C VAL A 86 9.45 23.91 1.52
N GLU A 87 9.00 23.80 0.28
CA GLU A 87 7.70 23.26 -0.09
C GLU A 87 7.85 21.77 -0.43
N ILE A 88 7.05 20.95 0.21
CA ILE A 88 7.11 19.48 0.16
C ILE A 88 5.77 18.97 -0.34
N ILE A 89 5.79 18.21 -1.43
CA ILE A 89 4.61 17.53 -1.99
C ILE A 89 4.91 16.04 -2.03
N ASP A 90 4.11 15.26 -1.32
CA ASP A 90 4.27 13.80 -1.23
C ASP A 90 3.29 13.11 -2.18
N HIS A 91 3.81 12.52 -3.26
CA HIS A 91 3.00 11.79 -4.25
C HIS A 91 2.81 10.31 -3.91
N THR A 92 3.23 9.86 -2.72
CA THR A 92 3.04 8.46 -2.26
C THR A 92 1.57 8.03 -2.27
N THR A 93 0.64 8.97 -2.12
CA THR A 93 -0.79 8.66 -2.04
C THR A 93 -1.43 8.31 -3.37
N ASP A 94 -0.75 8.59 -4.49
CA ASP A 94 -1.31 8.45 -5.81
C ASP A 94 -1.68 6.98 -6.10
N GLY A 95 -2.97 6.74 -6.33
CA GLY A 95 -3.52 5.41 -6.56
C GLY A 95 -3.74 4.56 -5.31
N MET A 96 -3.21 4.94 -4.14
CA MET A 96 -3.47 4.29 -2.85
C MET A 96 -4.75 4.84 -2.19
N ALA A 97 -5.01 6.15 -2.37
CA ALA A 97 -6.16 6.87 -1.82
C ALA A 97 -6.65 7.96 -2.78
N ASP A 98 -7.93 8.36 -2.66
CA ASP A 98 -8.49 9.50 -3.41
C ASP A 98 -8.12 10.83 -2.73
N ASN A 99 -6.84 11.11 -2.61
CA ASN A 99 -6.35 12.31 -1.95
C ASN A 99 -5.54 13.14 -2.94
N ASN A 100 -5.83 14.44 -2.99
CA ASN A 100 -4.91 15.38 -3.64
C ASN A 100 -3.80 15.71 -2.64
N PRO A 101 -2.52 15.51 -3.00
CA PRO A 101 -1.42 15.83 -2.12
C PRO A 101 -1.42 17.34 -1.82
N ARG A 102 -1.37 17.68 -0.53
CA ARG A 102 -1.31 19.08 -0.09
C ARG A 102 0.15 19.49 0.12
N PRO A 103 0.59 20.64 -0.41
CA PRO A 103 1.94 21.12 -0.17
C PRO A 103 2.08 21.47 1.32
N THR A 104 3.13 20.95 1.94
CA THR A 104 3.56 21.34 3.28
C THR A 104 4.73 22.31 3.15
N ILE A 105 4.67 23.45 3.83
CA ILE A 105 5.72 24.46 3.79
C ILE A 105 6.38 24.54 5.16
N ILE A 106 7.70 24.39 5.19
CA ILE A 106 8.52 24.50 6.39
C ILE A 106 9.69 25.46 6.17
N SER A 107 10.21 25.99 7.27
CA SER A 107 11.48 26.72 7.32
C SER A 107 12.49 25.89 8.12
N MET A 108 13.73 25.84 7.67
CA MET A 108 14.78 25.04 8.32
C MET A 108 15.99 25.90 8.66
N MET A 109 16.49 25.77 9.88
CA MET A 109 17.73 26.36 10.36
C MET A 109 18.95 25.57 9.88
N PRO A 110 20.17 26.12 10.00
CA PRO A 110 21.40 25.41 9.68
C PRO A 110 21.54 24.10 10.48
N ILE A 111 21.92 23.00 9.81
CA ILE A 111 22.14 21.68 10.44
C ILE A 111 20.90 21.23 11.25
N GLU A 112 19.71 21.47 10.69
CA GLU A 112 18.44 21.06 11.28
C GLU A 112 17.85 19.85 10.55
N ARG A 113 17.21 18.97 11.33
CA ARG A 113 16.41 17.85 10.84
C ARG A 113 14.96 18.07 11.23
N GLU A 114 14.08 18.12 10.23
CA GLU A 114 12.63 18.23 10.41
C GLU A 114 11.96 16.87 10.13
N LEU A 115 10.97 16.49 10.94
CA LEU A 115 10.14 15.31 10.73
C LEU A 115 8.72 15.71 10.34
N VAL A 116 8.33 15.40 9.12
CA VAL A 116 6.97 15.60 8.61
C VAL A 116 6.24 14.25 8.58
N LYS A 117 5.08 14.17 9.25
CA LYS A 117 4.24 12.97 9.28
C LYS A 117 2.99 13.17 8.44
N SER A 118 2.72 12.24 7.54
CA SER A 118 1.50 12.21 6.73
C SER A 118 0.71 10.93 7.01
N ASN A 119 -0.58 11.07 7.30
CA ASN A 119 -1.47 9.95 7.55
C ASN A 119 -2.42 9.80 6.37
N VAL A 120 -2.50 8.58 5.83
CA VAL A 120 -3.26 8.28 4.61
C VAL A 120 -4.13 7.05 4.87
N THR A 121 -5.42 7.15 4.58
CA THR A 121 -6.34 6.00 4.63
C THR A 121 -6.31 5.26 3.31
N ILE A 122 -5.97 3.96 3.34
CA ILE A 122 -5.78 3.14 2.16
C ILE A 122 -7.13 2.69 1.61
N LYS A 123 -7.42 3.00 0.34
CA LYS A 123 -8.69 2.64 -0.31
C LYS A 123 -8.59 1.45 -1.26
N TYR A 124 -7.43 1.28 -1.89
CA TYR A 124 -7.25 0.31 -2.97
C TYR A 124 -6.15 -0.69 -2.62
N ARG A 125 -6.33 -1.95 -3.02
CA ARG A 125 -5.32 -3.00 -2.87
C ARG A 125 -4.27 -2.89 -3.97
N GLY A 126 -3.03 -3.27 -3.68
CA GLY A 126 -1.95 -3.19 -4.66
C GLY A 126 -0.57 -3.20 -4.01
N ILE A 127 0.45 -3.05 -4.84
CA ILE A 127 1.81 -2.74 -4.40
C ILE A 127 2.07 -1.30 -4.83
N TYR A 128 2.43 -0.46 -3.86
CA TYR A 128 2.64 0.97 -4.06
C TYR A 128 4.06 1.34 -3.67
N ASP A 129 4.74 2.08 -4.52
CA ASP A 129 6.03 2.67 -4.17
C ASP A 129 5.82 3.89 -3.27
N ILE A 130 6.72 4.08 -2.31
CA ILE A 130 6.74 5.25 -1.44
C ILE A 130 7.51 6.36 -2.15
N GLY A 131 6.85 7.50 -2.34
CA GLY A 131 7.31 8.63 -3.14
C GLY A 131 6.75 8.61 -4.57
N PRO A 132 7.23 9.52 -5.44
CA PRO A 132 8.29 10.48 -5.19
C PRO A 132 7.89 11.61 -4.23
N LEU A 133 8.85 12.10 -3.46
CA LEU A 133 8.72 13.36 -2.73
C LEU A 133 9.25 14.50 -3.60
N GLU A 134 8.41 15.47 -3.91
CA GLU A 134 8.81 16.68 -4.61
C GLU A 134 9.14 17.79 -3.63
N LEU A 135 10.37 18.27 -3.72
CA LEU A 135 10.90 19.36 -2.93
C LEU A 135 11.04 20.60 -3.81
N LYS A 136 10.56 21.73 -3.31
CA LYS A 136 10.78 23.04 -3.91
C LYS A 136 11.36 23.98 -2.87
N ILE A 137 12.62 24.33 -3.09
CA ILE A 137 13.40 25.19 -2.19
C ILE A 137 13.39 26.59 -2.78
N SER A 138 12.99 27.59 -2.00
CA SER A 138 12.91 28.98 -2.46
C SER A 138 13.65 29.92 -1.52
N ASP A 139 14.14 31.03 -2.07
CA ASP A 139 14.75 32.11 -1.28
C ASP A 139 13.69 32.95 -0.55
N VAL A 140 14.15 33.85 0.32
CA VAL A 140 13.28 34.75 1.12
C VAL A 140 12.37 35.61 0.24
N PHE A 141 12.82 36.00 -0.96
CA PHE A 141 12.04 36.82 -1.88
C PHE A 141 11.16 35.99 -2.84
N GLY A 142 11.29 34.66 -2.84
CA GLY A 142 10.67 33.77 -3.82
C GLY A 142 11.06 34.13 -5.27
N ALA A 143 12.26 34.70 -5.44
CA ALA A 143 12.86 35.09 -6.71
C ALA A 143 13.38 33.86 -7.48
N PHE A 144 13.97 32.92 -6.75
CA PHE A 144 14.56 31.70 -7.26
C PHE A 144 13.94 30.49 -6.55
N ALA A 145 13.58 29.48 -7.34
CA ALA A 145 13.10 28.22 -6.81
C ALA A 145 13.86 27.05 -7.44
N TRP A 146 14.24 26.08 -6.64
CA TRP A 146 14.87 24.84 -7.11
C TRP A 146 13.95 23.66 -6.83
N ASN A 147 13.53 22.97 -7.89
CA ASN A 147 12.73 21.76 -7.78
C ASN A 147 13.62 20.51 -7.83
N ARG A 148 13.41 19.59 -6.90
CA ARG A 148 14.07 18.28 -6.86
C ARG A 148 13.07 17.21 -6.46
N SER A 149 12.98 16.15 -7.25
CA SER A 149 12.20 14.96 -6.91
C SER A 149 13.14 13.92 -6.29
N VAL A 150 12.74 13.35 -5.16
CA VAL A 150 13.47 12.30 -4.45
C VAL A 150 12.64 11.04 -4.51
N TYR A 151 13.23 9.98 -5.06
CA TYR A 151 12.63 8.66 -5.14
C TYR A 151 13.17 7.79 -4.02
N THR A 152 12.28 7.08 -3.34
CA THR A 152 12.65 6.11 -2.31
C THR A 152 12.46 4.71 -2.90
N ASN A 153 13.42 3.80 -2.68
CA ASN A 153 13.29 2.40 -3.13
C ASN A 153 12.51 1.52 -2.14
N THR A 154 11.47 2.09 -1.53
CA THR A 154 10.62 1.42 -0.52
C THR A 154 9.23 1.27 -1.09
N TYR A 155 8.65 0.09 -0.95
CA TYR A 155 7.27 -0.18 -1.36
C TYR A 155 6.44 -0.68 -0.18
N VAL A 156 5.13 -0.54 -0.31
CA VAL A 156 4.12 -1.04 0.61
C VAL A 156 3.16 -1.95 -0.14
N LYS A 157 2.83 -3.09 0.47
CA LYS A 157 1.87 -4.04 -0.04
C LYS A 157 0.55 -3.91 0.71
N VAL A 158 -0.51 -3.71 -0.06
CA VAL A 158 -1.87 -3.58 0.46
C VAL A 158 -2.68 -4.81 0.06
N TYR A 159 -3.09 -5.57 1.08
CA TYR A 159 -3.98 -6.71 0.96
C TYR A 159 -5.45 -6.29 0.93
N PRO A 160 -6.33 -7.10 0.32
CA PRO A 160 -7.77 -6.86 0.38
C PRO A 160 -8.27 -6.87 1.83
N LYS A 161 -9.37 -6.16 2.09
CA LYS A 161 -9.98 -6.10 3.41
C LYS A 161 -10.32 -7.51 3.93
N VAL A 162 -9.86 -7.82 5.14
CA VAL A 162 -10.17 -9.10 5.79
C VAL A 162 -11.58 -9.01 6.37
N HIS A 163 -12.49 -9.85 5.86
CA HIS A 163 -13.83 -9.99 6.40
C HIS A 163 -13.88 -11.20 7.34
N ARG A 164 -14.25 -10.96 8.60
CA ARG A 164 -14.49 -12.05 9.54
C ARG A 164 -15.81 -12.74 9.18
N ILE A 165 -15.71 -14.00 8.74
CA ILE A 165 -16.89 -14.83 8.52
C ILE A 165 -17.33 -15.35 9.88
N VAL A 166 -18.31 -14.68 10.49
CA VAL A 166 -18.96 -15.15 11.71
C VAL A 166 -19.98 -16.21 11.30
N ASN A 167 -19.98 -17.38 11.95
CA ASN A 167 -20.83 -18.55 11.65
C ASN A 167 -20.46 -19.36 10.40
N PHE A 168 -19.16 -19.54 10.12
CA PHE A 168 -18.71 -20.56 9.17
C PHE A 168 -18.83 -21.96 9.79
N ASN A 169 -20.06 -22.44 9.93
CA ASN A 169 -20.33 -23.76 10.50
C ASN A 169 -20.13 -24.83 9.42
N LEU A 170 -18.86 -25.13 9.14
CA LEU A 170 -18.51 -26.35 8.43
C LEU A 170 -18.95 -27.51 9.32
N LYS A 171 -20.01 -28.22 8.92
CA LYS A 171 -20.31 -29.53 9.51
C LYS A 171 -19.11 -30.42 9.23
N SER A 172 -18.21 -30.51 10.19
CA SER A 172 -17.13 -31.49 10.20
C SER A 172 -17.78 -32.86 10.32
N MET A 173 -18.01 -33.54 9.20
CA MET A 173 -18.02 -35.00 9.23
C MET A 173 -16.55 -35.39 9.32
N GLN A 174 -16.06 -35.39 10.57
CA GLN A 174 -14.68 -35.64 10.91
C GLN A 174 -14.35 -37.09 10.53
N SER A 175 -13.29 -37.29 9.75
CA SER A 175 -12.87 -38.60 9.23
C SER A 175 -12.26 -39.54 10.28
N PHE A 176 -12.26 -39.17 11.56
CA PHE A 176 -11.82 -40.02 12.67
C PHE A 176 -12.75 -39.82 13.86
N GLY A 177 -13.60 -40.81 14.11
CA GLY A 177 -14.54 -40.82 15.23
C GLY A 177 -15.93 -41.27 14.79
N THR A 178 -16.41 -42.32 15.43
CA THR A 178 -17.68 -43.03 15.23
C THR A 178 -18.90 -42.11 15.31
N MET A 179 -19.22 -41.39 14.24
CA MET A 179 -20.55 -40.83 14.02
C MET A 179 -21.25 -41.71 13.00
N SER A 180 -22.05 -42.65 13.51
CA SER A 180 -22.95 -43.49 12.70
C SER A 180 -23.94 -42.60 11.97
N THR A 181 -23.64 -42.24 10.72
CA THR A 181 -24.63 -41.59 9.86
C THR A 181 -25.74 -42.61 9.58
N LYS A 182 -27.02 -42.25 9.75
CA LYS A 182 -28.14 -43.16 9.45
C LYS A 182 -28.44 -43.27 7.95
N ASN A 183 -27.68 -42.58 7.09
CA ASN A 183 -27.91 -42.57 5.65
C ASN A 183 -27.05 -43.63 4.95
N LYS A 184 -27.70 -44.74 4.56
CA LYS A 184 -27.12 -45.84 3.74
C LYS A 184 -26.55 -45.43 2.38
N ALA A 185 -26.63 -44.16 2.00
CA ALA A 185 -26.16 -43.65 0.71
C ALA A 185 -24.62 -43.53 0.61
N TYR A 186 -23.89 -43.59 1.72
CA TYR A 186 -22.43 -43.42 1.78
C TYR A 186 -21.75 -44.59 2.50
N GLU A 187 -21.94 -45.81 1.99
CA GLU A 187 -21.14 -46.98 2.40
C GLU A 187 -19.89 -47.08 1.52
N ASP A 188 -18.71 -47.20 2.13
CA ASP A 188 -17.49 -47.51 1.39
C ASP A 188 -17.33 -49.04 1.29
N ASN A 189 -17.58 -49.58 0.09
CA ASN A 189 -17.51 -51.02 -0.17
C ASN A 189 -16.08 -51.61 -0.09
N THR A 190 -15.05 -50.78 0.13
CA THR A 190 -13.66 -51.23 0.21
C THR A 190 -13.17 -51.49 1.63
N SER A 191 -13.82 -50.91 2.65
CA SER A 191 -13.44 -51.07 4.07
C SER A 191 -14.45 -51.89 4.85
N ILE A 192 -14.12 -53.16 5.13
CA ILE A 192 -14.93 -54.06 5.96
C ILE A 192 -14.73 -53.66 7.42
N SER A 193 -15.81 -53.24 8.10
CA SER A 193 -15.79 -52.83 9.51
C SER A 193 -15.82 -54.03 10.46
N ASP A 194 -16.69 -55.01 10.19
CA ASP A 194 -16.88 -56.19 11.02
C ASP A 194 -17.51 -57.35 10.21
N ILE A 195 -17.42 -58.58 10.74
CA ILE A 195 -18.03 -59.78 10.17
C ILE A 195 -18.94 -60.41 11.23
N ARG A 196 -20.25 -60.15 11.11
CA ARG A 196 -21.27 -60.66 12.04
C ARG A 196 -22.10 -61.78 11.45
N LYS A 197 -22.82 -62.53 12.31
CA LYS A 197 -23.81 -63.53 11.87
C LYS A 197 -24.93 -62.84 11.08
N TYR A 198 -25.38 -63.53 10.03
CA TYR A 198 -26.50 -63.12 9.19
C TYR A 198 -27.78 -63.06 10.04
N ASN A 199 -28.49 -61.93 9.97
CA ASN A 199 -29.82 -61.78 10.52
C ASN A 199 -30.84 -61.65 9.38
N ILE A 200 -32.07 -62.07 9.64
CA ILE A 200 -33.17 -61.97 8.69
C ILE A 200 -33.39 -60.48 8.35
N GLY A 201 -33.23 -60.13 7.07
CA GLY A 201 -33.26 -58.75 6.57
C GLY A 201 -31.91 -58.26 6.02
N ASP A 202 -30.82 -58.98 6.27
CA ASP A 202 -29.52 -58.66 5.68
C ASP A 202 -29.46 -59.03 4.19
N SER A 203 -28.75 -58.20 3.40
CA SER A 203 -28.58 -58.44 1.97
C SER A 203 -27.70 -59.66 1.71
N VAL A 204 -28.22 -60.61 0.92
CA VAL A 204 -27.50 -61.84 0.49
C VAL A 204 -26.19 -61.49 -0.25
N LYS A 205 -26.13 -60.35 -0.95
CA LYS A 205 -24.93 -59.88 -1.67
C LYS A 205 -23.75 -59.57 -0.74
N LYS A 206 -24.00 -59.34 0.56
CA LYS A 206 -22.97 -59.02 1.54
C LYS A 206 -22.43 -60.26 2.27
N ILE A 207 -22.86 -61.48 1.94
CA ILE A 207 -22.42 -62.72 2.60
C ILE A 207 -20.92 -62.95 2.37
N HIS A 208 -20.18 -63.24 3.45
CA HIS A 208 -18.77 -63.60 3.41
C HIS A 208 -18.60 -65.12 3.26
N TRP A 209 -18.73 -65.64 2.04
CA TRP A 209 -18.73 -67.08 1.76
C TRP A 209 -17.57 -67.87 2.38
N LYS A 210 -16.34 -67.31 2.37
CA LYS A 210 -15.17 -67.97 2.96
C LYS A 210 -15.25 -68.16 4.49
N VAL A 211 -15.88 -67.23 5.23
CA VAL A 211 -16.05 -67.33 6.69
C VAL A 211 -17.24 -68.23 7.00
N THR A 212 -18.33 -68.08 6.22
CA THR A 212 -19.50 -68.97 6.28
C THR A 212 -19.10 -70.44 6.10
N ALA A 213 -18.29 -70.76 5.09
CA ALA A 213 -17.84 -72.13 4.82
C ALA A 213 -17.00 -72.71 5.97
N LYS A 214 -16.18 -71.88 6.65
CA LYS A 214 -15.33 -72.31 7.77
C LYS A 214 -16.10 -72.46 9.08
N LYS A 215 -17.12 -71.64 9.33
CA LYS A 215 -17.88 -71.61 10.59
C LYS A 215 -19.21 -72.37 10.54
N GLY A 216 -19.66 -72.81 9.36
CA GLY A 216 -20.92 -73.55 9.19
C GLY A 216 -22.19 -72.71 9.39
N SER A 217 -22.07 -71.39 9.55
CA SER A 217 -23.21 -70.47 9.71
C SER A 217 -23.02 -69.23 8.84
N LEU A 218 -24.11 -68.66 8.31
CA LEU A 218 -24.06 -67.47 7.44
C LEU A 218 -23.48 -66.26 8.18
N HIS A 219 -22.46 -65.63 7.60
CA HIS A 219 -21.87 -64.38 8.08
C HIS A 219 -21.90 -63.31 6.97
N VAL A 220 -22.04 -62.05 7.37
CA VAL A 220 -22.17 -60.88 6.47
C VAL A 220 -21.05 -59.88 6.74
N LYS A 221 -20.50 -59.29 5.68
CA LYS A 221 -19.58 -58.16 5.77
C LYS A 221 -20.36 -56.89 6.08
N ASP A 222 -20.04 -56.28 7.21
CA ASP A 222 -20.48 -54.92 7.51
C ASP A 222 -19.40 -53.95 6.99
N TYR A 223 -19.81 -52.83 6.40
CA TYR A 223 -18.88 -51.87 5.78
C TYR A 223 -18.85 -50.58 6.61
N GLN A 224 -17.69 -49.93 6.68
CA GLN A 224 -17.61 -48.62 7.33
C GLN A 224 -18.35 -47.57 6.48
N MET A 225 -19.14 -46.73 7.15
CA MET A 225 -19.72 -45.54 6.54
C MET A 225 -18.72 -44.40 6.64
N THR A 226 -18.11 -44.03 5.51
CA THR A 226 -17.19 -42.89 5.44
C THR A 226 -17.86 -41.77 4.68
N GLY A 227 -18.15 -40.66 5.35
CA GLY A 227 -18.57 -39.42 4.69
C GLY A 227 -17.42 -38.42 4.67
N SER A 228 -16.99 -38.01 3.47
CA SER A 228 -15.97 -36.97 3.29
C SER A 228 -16.63 -35.61 3.02
N THR A 229 -16.33 -34.59 3.81
CA THR A 229 -16.73 -33.21 3.52
C THR A 229 -15.73 -32.58 2.55
N SER A 230 -16.18 -32.21 1.34
CA SER A 230 -15.40 -31.40 0.39
C SER A 230 -15.81 -29.93 0.48
N ILE A 231 -14.82 -29.02 0.43
CA ILE A 231 -15.04 -27.58 0.33
C ILE A 231 -14.55 -27.14 -1.04
N HIS A 232 -15.43 -26.50 -1.82
CA HIS A 232 -15.08 -25.91 -3.11
C HIS A 232 -15.09 -24.39 -2.97
N ILE A 233 -13.96 -23.76 -3.28
CA ILE A 233 -13.83 -22.31 -3.32
C ILE A 233 -13.96 -21.90 -4.79
N LEU A 234 -15.05 -21.24 -5.14
CA LEU A 234 -15.22 -20.64 -6.47
C LEU A 234 -14.92 -19.15 -6.35
N LEU A 235 -13.87 -18.72 -7.06
CA LEU A 235 -13.45 -17.33 -7.10
C LEU A 235 -14.08 -16.66 -8.32
N ASP A 236 -14.96 -15.67 -8.09
CA ASP A 236 -15.41 -14.80 -9.18
C ASP A 236 -14.37 -13.68 -9.40
N LEU A 237 -13.84 -13.61 -10.62
CA LEU A 237 -12.84 -12.63 -11.04
C LEU A 237 -13.45 -11.47 -11.84
N LYS A 238 -14.77 -11.44 -12.03
CA LYS A 238 -15.45 -10.41 -12.82
C LYS A 238 -15.64 -9.13 -11.99
N LYS A 239 -15.29 -7.99 -12.58
CA LYS A 239 -15.18 -6.69 -11.90
C LYS A 239 -16.52 -6.13 -11.36
N ASP A 240 -17.67 -6.57 -11.89
CA ASP A 240 -18.96 -5.87 -11.74
C ASP A 240 -20.18 -6.73 -11.32
N CYS A 241 -20.03 -7.98 -10.87
CA CYS A 241 -21.18 -8.81 -10.43
C CYS A 241 -21.23 -9.04 -8.92
N LEU A 242 -21.29 -7.97 -8.12
CA LEU A 242 -21.68 -8.08 -6.70
C LEU A 242 -23.04 -7.39 -6.47
N GLY A 243 -24.12 -8.15 -6.68
CA GLY A 243 -25.42 -7.90 -6.04
C GLY A 243 -26.64 -7.73 -6.94
N ASN A 244 -26.52 -7.47 -8.24
CA ASN A 244 -27.68 -7.20 -9.10
C ASN A 244 -27.48 -7.58 -10.58
N CYS A 245 -26.89 -8.74 -10.86
CA CYS A 245 -26.84 -9.25 -12.22
C CYS A 245 -28.21 -9.82 -12.61
N LYS A 246 -29.13 -8.93 -13.05
CA LYS A 246 -30.32 -9.34 -13.79
C LYS A 246 -29.85 -10.01 -15.07
N THR A 247 -30.04 -11.32 -15.15
CA THR A 247 -29.89 -12.09 -16.38
C THR A 247 -30.92 -11.59 -17.39
N HIS A 248 -30.46 -11.02 -18.49
CA HIS A 248 -31.25 -10.83 -19.71
C HIS A 248 -31.23 -12.11 -20.54
#